data_AF-A0A3E0QSD5-F1
#
_entry.id   AF-A0A3E0QSD5-F1
#
_cell.length_a   1.000
_cell.length_b   1.000
_cell.length_c   1.000
_cell.angle_alpha   90.00
_cell.angle_beta   90.00
_cell.angle_gamma   90.00
#
_symmetry.space_group_name_H-M   'P 1'
#
loop_
_entity.id
_entity.type
_entity.pdbx_description
1 polymer ?
#
loop_
_entity_poly.entity_id
_entity_poly.type
_entity_poly.pdbx_seq_one_letter_code
_entity_poly.pdbx_strand_id
1 'polypeptide(L)' 'FPKGHDFAIVTDEELARAVRLINNRPRKCLNWKSAYEAFMDELSHLA' A
#
# COMPACT_ATOMS: atom_id res chain seq x y z
N PHE A 1 -9.19 -2.71 8.79
CA PHE A 1 -9.67 -2.62 10.18
C PHE A 1 -10.86 -1.67 10.25
N PRO A 2 -11.92 -2.00 11.00
CA PRO A 2 -13.05 -1.08 11.21
C PRO A 2 -12.60 0.15 12.00
N LYS A 3 -13.41 1.21 11.99
CA LYS A 3 -13.14 2.42 12.77
C LYS A 3 -13.15 2.09 14.28
N GLY A 4 -12.17 2.60 15.01
CA GLY A 4 -12.02 2.34 16.45
C GLY A 4 -11.38 0.98 16.79
N HIS A 5 -10.86 0.26 15.80
CA HIS A 5 -10.06 -0.93 16.05
C HIS A 5 -8.76 -0.58 16.77
N ASP A 6 -8.45 -1.30 17.85
CA ASP A 6 -7.18 -1.20 18.55
C ASP A 6 -6.06 -1.83 17.69
N PHE A 7 -5.02 -1.07 17.40
CA PHE A 7 -3.89 -1.57 16.61
C PHE A 7 -2.83 -2.29 17.45
N ALA A 8 -2.87 -2.18 18.79
CA ALA A 8 -1.95 -2.91 19.66
C ALA A 8 -2.17 -4.43 19.61
N ILE A 9 -3.34 -4.88 19.17
CA ILE A 9 -3.68 -6.30 19.05
C ILE A 9 -3.44 -6.88 17.64
N VAL A 10 -3.02 -6.05 16.68
CA VAL A 10 -2.79 -6.48 15.30
C VAL A 10 -1.44 -7.19 15.21
N THR A 11 -1.42 -8.38 14.60
CA THR A 11 -0.16 -9.11 14.41
C THR A 11 0.67 -8.53 13.26
N ASP A 12 1.96 -8.82 13.25
CA ASP A 12 2.84 -8.41 12.16
C ASP A 12 2.39 -8.96 10.80
N GLU A 13 1.83 -10.18 10.76
CA GLU A 13 1.30 -10.77 9.52
C GLU A 13 0.06 -10.04 9.01
N GLU A 14 -0.83 -9.62 9.90
CA GLU A 14 -2.01 -8.83 9.57
C GLU A 14 -1.61 -7.43 9.09
N LEU A 15 -0.66 -6.80 9.77
CA LEU A 15 -0.09 -5.52 9.36
C LEU A 15 0.58 -5.62 7.98
N ALA A 16 1.44 -6.61 7.77
CA ALA A 16 2.12 -6.83 6.50
C ALA A 16 1.12 -7.08 5.36
N ARG A 17 0.03 -7.82 5.64
CA ARG A 17 -1.05 -8.03 4.67
C ARG A 17 -1.76 -6.72 4.33
N ALA A 18 -2.09 -5.90 5.33
CA ALA A 18 -2.72 -4.61 5.12
C ALA A 18 -1.84 -3.67 4.29
N VAL A 19 -0.54 -3.59 4.60
CA VAL A 19 0.44 -2.80 3.83
C VAL A 19 0.52 -3.28 2.38
N ARG A 20 0.64 -4.60 2.15
CA ARG A 20 0.63 -5.17 0.80
C ARG A 20 -0.63 -4.79 0.03
N LEU A 21 -1.80 -4.90 0.64
CA LEU A 21 -3.06 -4.53 -0.01
C LEU A 21 -3.15 -3.03 -0.33
N ILE A 22 -2.70 -2.16 0.59
CA ILE A 22 -2.71 -0.71 0.39
C ILE A 22 -1.82 -0.31 -0.79
N ASN A 23 -0.60 -0.85 -0.84
CA ASN A 23 0.42 -0.47 -1.81
C ASN A 23 0.16 -1.05 -3.21
N ASN A 24 -0.46 -2.23 -3.31
CA ASN A 24 -0.78 -2.87 -4.59
C ASN A 24 -2.18 -2.52 -5.11
N ARG A 25 -2.95 -1.67 -4.42
CA ARG A 25 -4.29 -1.29 -4.88
C ARG A 25 -4.22 -0.19 -5.95
N PRO A 26 -4.77 -0.41 -7.16
CA PRO A 26 -4.95 0.63 -8.17
C PRO A 26 -5.68 1.88 -7.66
N ARG A 27 -5.17 3.07 -8.00
CA ARG A 27 -5.76 4.36 -7.59
C ARG A 27 -6.07 5.23 -8.81
N LYS A 28 -7.30 5.75 -8.90
CA LYS A 28 -7.76 6.65 -9.97
C LYS A 28 -6.84 7.87 -10.15
N CYS A 29 -6.37 8.46 -9.05
CA CYS A 29 -5.47 9.62 -9.07
C CYS A 29 -4.05 9.31 -9.57
N LEU A 30 -3.68 8.03 -9.69
CA LEU A 30 -2.40 7.58 -10.25
C LEU A 30 -2.59 6.96 -11.64
N ASN A 31 -3.59 7.43 -12.40
CA ASN A 31 -3.98 6.82 -13.68
C ASN A 31 -4.18 5.30 -13.58
N TRP A 32 -4.83 4.88 -12.48
CA TRP A 32 -5.08 3.47 -12.15
C TRP A 32 -3.85 2.61 -11.88
N LYS A 33 -2.66 3.19 -11.73
CA LYS A 33 -1.51 2.50 -11.15
C LYS A 33 -1.70 2.31 -9.64
N SER A 34 -1.08 1.28 -9.10
CA SER A 34 -0.85 1.11 -7.67
C SER A 34 0.23 2.07 -7.18
N ALA A 35 0.31 2.28 -5.86
CA ALA A 35 1.36 3.12 -5.30
C ALA A 35 2.75 2.51 -5.53
N TYR A 36 2.83 1.17 -5.49
CA TYR A 36 4.06 0.44 -5.78
C TYR A 36 4.53 0.66 -7.23
N GLU A 37 3.66 0.51 -8.21
CA GLU A 37 4.02 0.73 -9.63
C GLU A 37 4.46 2.17 -9.88
N ALA A 38 3.70 3.15 -9.37
CA ALA A 38 4.06 4.56 -9.51
C ALA A 38 5.43 4.87 -8.89
N PHE A 39 5.75 4.30 -7.73
CA PHE A 39 7.05 4.45 -7.11
C PHE A 39 8.18 3.83 -7.93
N MET A 40 7.97 2.62 -8.47
CA MET A 40 8.98 1.93 -9.29
C MET A 40 9.24 2.64 -10.61
N ASP A 41 8.22 3.26 -11.22
CA ASP A 41 8.38 4.08 -12.42
C ASP A 41 9.29 5.29 -12.14
N GLU A 42 9.06 6.02 -11.05
CA GLU A 42 9.91 7.14 -10.64
C GLU A 42 11.36 6.70 -10.36
N LEU A 43 11.56 5.55 -9.70
CA LEU A 43 12.89 5.01 -9.48
C LEU A 43 13.61 4.64 -10.78
N SER A 44 12.88 4.16 -11.79
CA SER A 44 13.48 3.81 -13.09
C SER A 44 14.07 5.01 -13.81
N HIS A 45 13.57 6.22 -13.53
CA HIS A 45 14.07 7.47 -14.09
C HIS A 45 15.33 8.00 -13.39
N LEU A 46 15.74 7.39 -12.27
CA LEU A 46 16.94 7.76 -11.52
C LEU A 46 18.18 6.93 -11.92
N ALA A 47 18.02 5.95 -12.82
CA ALA A 47 19.08 5.06 -13.29
C ALA A 47 19.78 5.55 -14.56
#